data_AF-A0A918E856-F1
#
_entry.id   AF-A0A918E856-F1
#
_cell.length_a   1.000
_cell.length_b   1.000
_cell.length_c   1.000
_cell.angle_alpha   90.00
_cell.angle_beta   90.00
_cell.angle_gamma   90.00
#
_symmetry.space_group_name_H-M   'P 1'
#
loop_
_entity.id
_entity.type
_entity.pdbx_description
1 polymer ?
#
loop_
_entity_poly.entity_id
_entity_poly.type
_entity_poly.pdbx_seq_one_letter_code
_entity_poly.pdbx_strand_id
1 'polypeptide(L)'
;MTIRHVEPYSDEWLQQPVCYVRLVVELLGAEVADWWEGPCDPREATVRLADGAALVWDEESGWRLGRFVSGGSGERTELTGSRYLGGGLLPRPERVPAALADARAGVGACSAWRPCYRSHRSCHDGFDVALDFYRRLIDA
;
A
#
# COMPACT_ATOMS: atom_id res chain seq x y z
N MET A 1 -24.61 -12.96 7.27
CA MET A 1 -23.46 -13.10 6.36
C MET A 1 -22.32 -13.71 7.15
N THR A 2 -21.81 -14.87 6.75
CA THR A 2 -20.64 -15.48 7.40
C THR A 2 -19.38 -14.78 6.88
N ILE A 3 -18.57 -14.23 7.77
CA ILE A 3 -17.28 -13.63 7.39
C ILE A 3 -16.36 -14.78 6.98
N ARG A 4 -15.97 -14.83 5.71
CA ARG A 4 -14.96 -15.77 5.23
C ARG A 4 -13.60 -15.21 5.62
N HIS A 5 -12.90 -15.90 6.52
CA HIS A 5 -11.49 -15.64 6.77
C HIS A 5 -10.67 -16.39 5.71
N VAL A 6 -9.70 -15.70 5.12
CA VAL A 6 -8.72 -16.32 4.22
C VAL A 6 -7.58 -16.86 5.09
N GLU A 7 -7.08 -18.04 4.73
CA GLU A 7 -5.98 -18.68 5.47
C GLU A 7 -4.70 -17.82 5.33
N PRO A 8 -4.06 -17.41 6.45
CA PRO A 8 -2.81 -16.66 6.40
C PRO A 8 -1.73 -17.36 5.57
N TYR A 9 -0.93 -16.59 4.84
CA TYR A 9 0.16 -17.08 3.98
C TYR A 9 -0.27 -17.96 2.78
N SER A 10 -1.57 -18.18 2.56
CA SER A 10 -2.04 -18.75 1.29
C SER A 10 -1.86 -17.78 0.13
N ASP A 11 -1.81 -18.29 -1.11
CA ASP A 11 -1.75 -17.45 -2.32
C ASP A 11 -2.91 -16.45 -2.36
N GLU A 12 -4.11 -16.87 -1.96
CA GLU A 12 -5.28 -15.99 -1.88
C GLU A 12 -5.02 -14.82 -0.92
N TRP A 13 -4.44 -15.09 0.26
CA TRP A 13 -4.13 -14.07 1.26
C TRP A 13 -3.05 -13.10 0.78
N LEU A 14 -2.00 -13.62 0.13
CA LEU A 14 -0.91 -12.83 -0.41
C LEU A 14 -1.39 -11.87 -1.51
N GLN A 15 -2.35 -12.31 -2.32
CA GLN A 15 -2.90 -11.54 -3.45
C GLN A 15 -3.98 -10.54 -3.05
N GLN A 16 -4.46 -10.54 -1.79
CA GLN A 16 -5.53 -9.61 -1.35
C GLN A 16 -5.18 -8.12 -1.54
N PRO A 17 -3.94 -7.64 -1.28
CA PRO A 17 -3.58 -6.24 -1.49
C PRO A 17 -3.61 -5.79 -2.95
N VAL A 18 -3.42 -6.71 -3.90
CA VAL A 18 -3.24 -6.39 -5.33
C VAL A 18 -4.40 -5.56 -5.87
N CYS A 19 -5.64 -5.90 -5.52
CA CYS A 19 -6.81 -5.19 -6.04
C CYS A 19 -6.86 -3.74 -5.52
N TYR A 20 -6.58 -3.54 -4.24
CA TYR A 20 -6.50 -2.19 -3.68
C TYR A 20 -5.38 -1.35 -4.32
N VAL A 21 -4.18 -1.94 -4.45
CA VAL A 21 -3.02 -1.25 -5.05
C VAL A 21 -3.28 -0.92 -6.52
N ARG A 22 -3.91 -1.82 -7.28
CA ARG A 22 -4.27 -1.58 -8.69
C ARG A 22 -5.21 -0.38 -8.85
N LEU A 23 -6.22 -0.24 -7.99
CA LEU A 23 -7.10 0.94 -8.02
C LEU A 23 -6.31 2.24 -7.79
N VAL A 24 -5.36 2.22 -6.86
CA VAL A 24 -4.47 3.38 -6.62
C VAL A 24 -3.59 3.66 -7.83
N VAL A 25 -3.00 2.63 -8.45
CA VAL A 25 -2.19 2.75 -9.66
C VAL A 25 -3.00 3.35 -10.82
N GLU A 26 -4.22 2.88 -11.04
CA GLU A 26 -5.12 3.39 -12.07
C GLU A 26 -5.46 4.88 -11.85
N LEU A 27 -5.70 5.28 -10.60
CA LEU A 27 -5.99 6.67 -10.23
C LEU A 27 -4.77 7.60 -10.35
N LEU A 28 -3.56 7.10 -10.11
CA LEU A 28 -2.32 7.84 -10.31
C LEU A 28 -1.96 7.96 -11.81
N GLY A 29 -2.40 7.01 -12.63
CA GLY A 29 -2.33 7.06 -14.09
C GLY A 29 -0.92 7.35 -14.60
N ALA A 30 -0.75 8.46 -15.32
CA ALA A 30 0.51 8.84 -15.96
C ALA A 30 1.67 9.11 -14.99
N GLU A 31 1.41 9.27 -13.69
CA GLU A 31 2.48 9.39 -12.69
C GLU A 31 3.19 8.06 -12.42
N VAL A 32 2.56 6.92 -12.74
CA VAL A 32 3.10 5.59 -12.49
C VAL A 32 3.99 5.17 -13.65
N ALA A 33 5.25 4.85 -13.34
CA ALA A 33 6.18 4.24 -14.28
C ALA A 33 6.10 2.71 -14.26
N ASP A 34 5.93 2.12 -13.09
CA ASP A 34 5.83 0.67 -12.87
C ASP A 34 5.26 0.37 -11.49
N TRP A 35 4.83 -0.86 -11.22
CA TRP A 35 4.46 -1.31 -9.87
C TRP A 35 4.62 -2.81 -9.70
N TRP A 36 4.89 -3.26 -8.47
CA TRP A 36 5.06 -4.68 -8.15
C TRP A 36 4.73 -4.99 -6.68
N GLU A 37 4.49 -6.26 -6.41
CA GLU A 37 4.36 -6.81 -5.05
C GLU A 37 5.73 -6.99 -4.42
N GLY A 38 5.86 -6.63 -3.15
CA GLY A 38 7.05 -6.84 -2.33
C GLY A 38 7.00 -8.15 -1.55
N PRO A 39 7.82 -8.28 -0.49
CA PRO A 39 7.79 -9.45 0.39
C PRO A 39 6.49 -9.52 1.22
N CYS A 40 6.24 -10.69 1.83
CA CYS A 40 5.01 -10.99 2.56
C CYS A 40 4.99 -10.61 4.04
N ASP A 41 6.13 -10.31 4.66
CA ASP A 41 6.23 -10.02 6.11
C ASP A 41 6.91 -8.67 6.39
N PRO A 42 6.16 -7.56 6.48
CA PRO A 42 4.74 -7.40 6.15
C PRO A 42 4.48 -7.46 4.64
N ARG A 43 3.23 -7.77 4.25
CA ARG A 43 2.75 -7.63 2.86
C ARG A 43 3.00 -6.21 2.41
N GLU A 44 3.68 -6.06 1.28
CA GLU A 44 4.11 -4.79 0.72
C GLU A 44 3.80 -4.73 -0.77
N ALA A 45 3.55 -3.52 -1.27
CA ALA A 45 3.55 -3.24 -2.70
C ALA A 45 4.26 -1.92 -2.96
N THR A 46 4.91 -1.83 -4.12
CA THR A 46 5.65 -0.64 -4.55
C THR A 46 5.07 -0.13 -5.85
N VAL A 47 4.86 1.19 -5.91
CA VAL A 47 4.48 1.94 -7.10
C VAL A 47 5.62 2.89 -7.41
N ARG A 48 6.36 2.60 -8.48
CA ARG A 48 7.45 3.44 -8.97
C ARG A 48 6.85 4.62 -9.75
N LEU A 49 7.25 5.82 -9.38
CA LEU A 49 6.77 7.05 -10.01
C LEU A 49 7.71 7.50 -11.13
N ALA A 50 7.16 8.19 -12.13
CA ALA A 50 7.89 8.67 -13.31
C ALA A 50 8.97 9.71 -12.98
N ASP A 51 8.86 10.39 -11.83
CA ASP A 51 9.83 11.37 -11.33
C ASP A 51 11.04 10.73 -10.59
N GLY A 52 11.09 9.40 -10.51
CA GLY A 52 12.14 8.65 -9.81
C GLY A 52 11.90 8.49 -8.31
N ALA A 53 10.78 8.96 -7.77
CA ALA A 53 10.30 8.59 -6.45
C ALA A 53 9.57 7.23 -6.50
N ALA A 54 9.20 6.72 -5.32
CA ALA A 54 8.31 5.58 -5.20
C ALA A 54 7.36 5.76 -4.02
N LEU A 55 6.13 5.27 -4.21
CA LEU A 55 5.17 5.03 -3.16
C LEU A 55 5.26 3.56 -2.75
N VAL A 56 5.37 3.32 -1.45
CA VAL A 56 5.35 1.98 -0.89
C VAL A 56 4.20 1.87 0.08
N TRP A 57 3.38 0.84 -0.09
CA TRP A 57 2.33 0.47 0.85
C TRP A 57 2.76 -0.77 1.61
N ASP A 58 2.60 -0.77 2.93
CA ASP A 58 2.63 -1.99 3.72
C ASP A 58 1.47 -2.08 4.70
N GLU A 59 1.12 -3.29 5.08
CA GLU A 59 -0.03 -3.54 5.93
C GLU A 59 0.12 -3.11 7.40
N GLU A 60 1.29 -2.62 7.84
CA GLU A 60 1.48 -2.14 9.22
C GLU A 60 1.44 -0.62 9.34
N SER A 61 1.97 0.08 8.33
CA SER A 61 2.19 1.52 8.36
C SER A 61 1.55 2.29 7.21
N GLY A 62 0.93 1.60 6.25
CA GLY A 62 0.20 2.21 5.13
C GLY A 62 1.14 2.77 4.07
N TRP A 63 0.75 3.87 3.44
CA TRP A 63 1.51 4.47 2.35
C TRP A 63 2.66 5.37 2.84
N ARG A 64 3.83 5.20 2.22
CA ARG A 64 4.98 6.09 2.35
C ARG A 64 5.52 6.49 0.98
N LEU A 65 5.94 7.75 0.85
CA LEU A 65 6.63 8.32 -0.29
C LEU A 65 8.12 8.47 0.04
N GLY A 66 8.99 8.19 -0.91
CA GLY A 66 10.41 8.54 -0.80
C GLY A 66 11.11 8.46 -2.14
N ARG A 67 12.38 8.88 -2.18
CA ARG A 67 13.21 8.65 -3.36
C ARG A 67 13.56 7.16 -3.44
N PHE A 68 13.31 6.55 -4.58
CA PHE A 68 13.61 5.13 -4.81
C PHE A 68 15.12 4.90 -4.81
N VAL A 69 15.58 3.87 -4.09
CA VAL A 69 16.99 3.45 -4.04
C VAL A 69 17.16 2.09 -4.69
N SER A 70 16.41 1.09 -4.23
CA SER A 70 16.48 -0.30 -4.70
C SER A 70 15.15 -1.03 -4.41
N GLY A 71 14.95 -2.18 -5.04
CA GLY A 71 13.77 -3.03 -4.89
C GLY A 71 13.31 -3.63 -6.22
N GLY A 72 12.39 -4.58 -6.13
CA GLY A 72 11.84 -5.31 -7.27
C GLY A 72 10.78 -6.30 -6.81
N SER A 73 10.23 -7.07 -7.75
CA SER A 73 9.21 -8.08 -7.44
C SER A 73 9.71 -9.06 -6.38
N GLY A 74 9.00 -9.16 -5.25
CA GLY A 74 9.36 -10.00 -4.10
C GLY A 74 10.51 -9.47 -3.23
N GLU A 75 11.15 -8.37 -3.62
CA GLU A 75 12.22 -7.72 -2.85
C GLU A 75 11.68 -6.52 -2.07
N ARG A 76 12.24 -6.28 -0.89
CA ARG A 76 11.85 -5.12 -0.07
C ARG A 76 12.30 -3.84 -0.77
N THR A 77 11.40 -2.86 -0.89
CA THR A 77 11.78 -1.57 -1.46
C THR A 77 12.50 -0.69 -0.45
N GLU A 78 13.67 -0.21 -0.85
CA GLU A 78 14.45 0.78 -0.11
C GLU A 78 14.15 2.19 -0.61
N LEU A 79 13.84 3.07 0.33
CA LEU A 79 13.57 4.48 0.09
C LEU A 79 14.53 5.34 0.91
N THR A 80 14.89 6.51 0.38
CA THR A 80 15.54 7.58 1.15
C THR A 80 14.63 8.79 1.27
N GLY A 81 14.71 9.47 2.42
CA GLY A 81 13.87 10.64 2.73
C GLY A 81 12.38 10.30 2.88
N SER A 82 12.07 9.09 3.38
CA SER A 82 10.70 8.59 3.47
C SER A 82 9.79 9.46 4.31
N ARG A 83 8.56 9.66 3.83
CA ARG A 83 7.46 10.29 4.55
C ARG A 83 6.20 9.48 4.39
N TYR A 84 5.49 9.25 5.49
CA TYR A 84 4.21 8.57 5.53
C TYR A 84 3.11 9.54 5.15
N LEU A 85 2.22 9.13 4.25
CA LEU A 85 1.12 9.96 3.75
C LEU A 85 0.07 10.24 4.84
N GLY A 86 -0.02 9.36 5.84
CA GLY A 86 -1.11 9.34 6.81
C GLY A 86 -2.38 8.72 6.21
N GLY A 87 -3.50 8.82 6.94
CA GLY A 87 -4.80 8.30 6.48
C GLY A 87 -5.03 6.81 6.73
N GLY A 88 -4.17 6.14 7.49
CA GLY A 88 -4.34 4.72 7.87
C GLY A 88 -3.75 3.75 6.85
N LEU A 89 -4.11 2.47 7.01
CA LEU A 89 -3.62 1.38 6.15
C LEU A 89 -4.29 1.34 4.79
N LEU A 90 -5.60 1.57 4.75
CA LEU A 90 -6.42 1.49 3.54
C LEU A 90 -7.27 2.76 3.41
N PRO A 91 -6.65 3.96 3.24
CA PRO A 91 -7.41 5.10 2.80
C PRO A 91 -8.17 4.75 1.52
N ARG A 92 -9.33 5.38 1.29
CA ARG A 92 -10.03 5.18 0.02
C ARG A 92 -9.08 5.49 -1.15
N PRO A 93 -9.03 4.66 -2.22
CA PRO A 93 -8.07 4.83 -3.30
C PRO A 93 -8.04 6.25 -3.87
N GLU A 94 -9.20 6.90 -4.00
CA GLU A 94 -9.37 8.25 -4.56
C GLU A 94 -8.70 9.34 -3.70
N ARG A 95 -8.36 9.05 -2.44
CA ARG A 95 -7.67 9.97 -1.55
C ARG A 95 -6.15 9.88 -1.66
N VAL A 96 -5.61 8.82 -2.26
CA VAL A 96 -4.15 8.61 -2.35
C VAL A 96 -3.47 9.66 -3.23
N PRO A 97 -4.00 10.07 -4.41
CA PRO A 97 -3.37 11.11 -5.21
C PRO A 97 -3.24 12.46 -4.48
N ALA A 98 -4.27 12.87 -3.75
CA ALA A 98 -4.22 14.10 -2.94
C ALA A 98 -3.22 13.98 -1.78
N ALA A 99 -3.19 12.84 -1.09
CA ALA A 99 -2.24 12.59 -0.01
C ALA A 99 -0.78 12.52 -0.52
N LEU A 100 -0.55 12.01 -1.74
CA LEU A 100 0.74 12.05 -2.41
C LEU A 100 1.19 13.50 -2.67
N ALA A 101 0.29 14.35 -3.18
CA ALA A 101 0.58 15.77 -3.39
C ALA A 101 0.93 16.49 -2.09
N ASP A 102 0.16 16.26 -1.02
CA ASP A 102 0.44 16.81 0.32
C ASP A 102 1.80 16.33 0.85
N ALA A 103 2.11 15.05 0.69
CA ALA A 103 3.40 14.50 1.12
C ALA A 103 4.59 15.10 0.37
N ARG A 104 4.46 15.37 -0.95
CA ARG A 104 5.47 16.09 -1.74
C ARG A 104 5.66 17.52 -1.27
N ALA A 105 4.58 18.20 -0.91
CA ALA A 105 4.62 19.57 -0.38
C ALA A 105 5.04 19.63 1.11
N GLY A 106 5.09 18.49 1.81
CA GLY A 106 5.40 18.43 3.24
C GLY A 106 4.29 18.99 4.14
N VAL A 107 3.03 18.90 3.69
CA VAL A 107 1.85 19.43 4.39
C VAL A 107 0.85 18.33 4.73
N GLY A 108 -0.28 18.71 5.35
CA GLY A 108 -1.36 17.78 5.66
C GLY A 108 -1.01 16.81 6.79
N ALA A 109 -1.45 15.56 6.66
CA ALA A 109 -1.20 14.50 7.64
C ALA A 109 0.19 13.83 7.48
N CYS A 110 1.00 14.33 6.55
CA CYS A 110 2.29 13.77 6.21
C CYS A 110 3.27 13.81 7.40
N SER A 111 3.97 12.70 7.66
CA SER A 111 4.89 12.58 8.79
C SER A 111 6.18 11.84 8.43
N ALA A 112 7.30 12.23 9.05
CA ALA A 112 8.54 11.45 9.00
C ALA A 112 8.54 10.26 9.97
N TRP A 113 7.58 10.22 10.90
CA TRP A 113 7.45 9.17 11.90
C TRP A 113 6.59 8.02 11.36
N ARG A 114 7.11 6.80 11.45
CA ARG A 114 6.39 5.58 11.06
C ARG A 114 5.18 5.36 11.99
N PRO A 115 3.93 5.42 11.48
CA PRO A 115 2.80 4.96 12.26
C PRO A 115 2.83 3.43 12.38
N CYS A 116 2.30 2.91 13.48
CA CYS A 116 2.07 1.48 13.67
C CYS A 116 0.58 1.27 13.90
N TYR A 117 -0.15 0.94 12.83
CA TYR A 117 -1.61 0.74 12.90
C TYR A 117 -1.96 -0.70 13.30
N ARG A 118 -1.11 -1.66 12.90
CA ARG A 118 -1.21 -3.07 13.26
C ARG A 118 0.15 -3.75 13.15
N SER A 119 0.22 -5.00 13.62
CA SER A 119 1.32 -5.91 13.31
C SER A 119 0.86 -6.92 12.25
N HIS A 120 1.70 -7.22 11.26
CA HIS A 120 1.43 -8.28 10.27
C HIS A 120 1.17 -9.65 10.90
N ARG A 121 1.66 -9.88 12.12
CA ARG A 121 1.45 -11.11 12.89
C ARG A 121 0.03 -11.23 13.47
N SER A 122 -0.74 -10.15 13.48
CA SER A 122 -2.11 -10.12 13.99
C SER A 122 -3.08 -10.66 12.94
N CYS A 123 -2.99 -11.97 12.69
CA CYS A 123 -3.92 -12.66 11.79
C CYS A 123 -5.35 -12.60 12.36
N HIS A 124 -6.35 -12.45 11.49
CA HIS A 124 -7.78 -12.40 11.86
C HIS A 124 -8.26 -11.15 12.61
N ASP A 125 -7.53 -10.04 12.55
CA ASP A 125 -7.96 -8.74 13.11
C ASP A 125 -9.00 -7.99 12.25
N GLY A 126 -9.50 -8.62 11.19
CA GLY A 126 -10.47 -8.07 10.25
C GLY A 126 -9.85 -7.29 9.08
N PHE A 127 -8.54 -7.13 9.04
CA PHE A 127 -7.88 -6.43 7.93
C PHE A 127 -8.07 -7.13 6.58
N ASP A 128 -8.00 -8.46 6.56
CA ASP A 128 -8.20 -9.25 5.34
C ASP A 128 -9.63 -9.12 4.79
N VAL A 129 -10.62 -8.85 5.65
CA VAL A 129 -12.00 -8.57 5.24
C VAL A 129 -12.09 -7.20 4.56
N ALA A 130 -11.34 -6.21 5.06
CA ALA A 130 -11.26 -4.89 4.45
C ALA A 130 -10.55 -4.91 3.09
N LEU A 131 -9.53 -5.76 2.91
CA LEU A 131 -8.90 -5.97 1.60
C LEU A 131 -9.83 -6.71 0.62
N ASP A 132 -10.55 -7.74 1.08
CA ASP A 132 -11.48 -8.51 0.23
C ASP A 132 -12.61 -7.65 -0.36
N PHE A 133 -12.98 -6.54 0.29
CA PHE A 133 -13.90 -5.56 -0.27
C PHE A 133 -13.43 -5.03 -1.64
N TYR A 134 -12.14 -4.70 -1.78
CA TYR A 134 -11.59 -4.16 -3.02
C TYR A 134 -11.45 -5.23 -4.10
N ARG A 135 -11.19 -6.49 -3.72
CA ARG A 135 -11.20 -7.60 -4.67
C ARG A 135 -12.57 -7.76 -5.34
N ARG A 136 -13.64 -7.76 -4.53
CA ARG A 136 -15.01 -7.85 -5.03
C ARG A 136 -15.43 -6.66 -5.88
N LEU A 137 -14.83 -5.49 -5.67
CA LEU A 137 -15.12 -4.29 -6.47
C LEU A 137 -14.58 -4.40 -7.90
N ILE A 138 -13.45 -5.11 -8.10
CA ILE A 138 -12.86 -5.33 -9.42
C ILE A 138 -13.55 -6.50 -10.15
N ASP A 139 -13.98 -7.53 -9.43
CA ASP A 139 -14.66 -8.70 -10.00
C ASP A 139 -16.13 -8.44 -10.43
N ALA A 140 -16.72 -7.31 -10.00
CA ALA A 140 -18.13 -6.93 -10.23
C ALA A 140 -18.32 -6.09 -11.51
#